data_AF-A0A919AKL5-F1
#
_entry.id   AF-A0A919AKL5-F1
#
_cell.length_a   1.000
_cell.length_b   1.000
_cell.length_c   1.000
_cell.angle_alpha   90.00
_cell.angle_beta   90.00
_cell.angle_gamma   90.00
#
_symmetry.space_group_name_H-M   'P 1'
#
loop_
_entity.id
_entity.type
_entity.pdbx_description
1 polymer ?
#
loop_
_entity_poly.entity_id
_entity_poly.type
_entity_poly.pdbx_seq_one_letter_code
_entity_poly.pdbx_strand_id
1 'polypeptide(L)'
;MTRVQNRRSRTGGGELDDCLRACAVHSGKLVGSLDRRRGELAEQLRKLLVVWGTYRIDAPAAVAPSGATALLKRAVKGAAAPVAGAAIPNELLDALLAVANKALQCGYDDELNLALVISDTVLAQRKNSRAGWRLRARLLEALGEETEAVEAYEKYLSLTDDDGFGVRARIAGLRGGADKERELLDLLARQCPAAREHARGEATDVWAEGLAAHAAGDWAAAEPRLVGALLILAEEQAPVADRQQLLSQYLELRTAVDQDLTALTPVLGLYAEQRRSRMRGPVADPTIGGVRWITLGEFRNQIAGKSICLIANSGRVGASSMGAEIDAYDLVVRFNSYKIDPKHTGSRTDIHATIHKHGFNWEKQVTTRLVFGGISGDWKWSLRNRLVPGAQTYLGDESLRWPVRNIGRLGTDAWSGIPTTGFNMLFLLDFLDVSPKLDLIGFDFYESGAYRVPEAMKLAITSVHEYTSEKEWVMQRAQSVTDMRISLR
;
A
#
# COMPACT_ATOMS: atom_id res chain seq x y z
N MET A 1 6.32 -16.95 -21.16
CA MET A 1 7.58 -16.20 -21.29
C MET A 1 7.67 -15.39 -22.60
N THR A 2 6.54 -14.97 -23.18
CA THR A 2 6.48 -14.07 -24.35
C THR A 2 6.91 -12.62 -24.08
N ARG A 3 7.14 -12.24 -22.81
CA ARG A 3 7.51 -10.86 -22.41
C ARG A 3 8.94 -10.45 -22.80
N VAL A 4 9.89 -11.38 -22.84
CA VAL A 4 11.31 -11.07 -23.08
C VAL A 4 11.57 -10.64 -24.54
N GLN A 5 10.81 -11.16 -25.51
CA GLN A 5 11.03 -10.88 -26.94
C GLN A 5 10.46 -9.54 -27.43
N ASN A 6 9.49 -8.94 -26.74
CA ASN A 6 8.96 -7.61 -27.12
C ASN A 6 9.88 -6.44 -26.73
N ARG A 7 11.05 -6.72 -26.13
CA ARG A 7 12.01 -5.73 -25.59
C ARG A 7 12.62 -4.80 -26.65
N ARG A 8 12.49 -5.09 -27.96
CA ARG A 8 13.18 -4.35 -29.05
C ARG A 8 12.32 -3.44 -29.94
N SER A 9 10.99 -3.40 -29.80
CA SER A 9 10.15 -2.46 -30.54
C SER A 9 9.52 -1.43 -29.61
N ARG A 10 10.34 -0.67 -28.87
CA ARG A 10 9.87 0.54 -28.17
C ARG A 10 9.50 1.57 -29.24
N THR A 11 8.24 1.63 -29.65
CA THR A 11 7.70 2.79 -30.38
C THR A 11 7.89 4.00 -29.48
N GLY A 12 8.82 4.88 -29.86
CA GLY A 12 9.18 6.04 -29.06
C GLY A 12 7.96 6.91 -28.77
N GLY A 13 7.55 6.96 -27.50
CA GLY A 13 6.64 8.00 -27.02
C GLY A 13 7.40 9.32 -26.99
N GLY A 14 6.86 10.35 -27.63
CA GLY A 14 7.47 11.68 -27.63
C GLY A 14 6.59 12.72 -28.31
N GLU A 15 5.95 12.33 -29.42
CA GLU A 15 4.97 13.17 -30.09
C GLU A 15 3.58 13.02 -29.45
N LEU A 16 2.95 14.16 -29.17
CA LEU A 16 1.65 14.22 -28.51
C LEU A 16 0.54 13.59 -29.37
N ASP A 17 0.59 13.80 -30.68
CA ASP A 17 -0.43 13.30 -31.62
C ASP A 17 -0.45 11.76 -31.68
N ASP A 18 0.72 11.11 -31.61
CA ASP A 18 0.83 9.65 -31.60
C ASP A 18 0.31 9.05 -30.28
N CYS A 19 0.61 9.71 -29.16
CA CYS A 19 0.11 9.32 -27.85
C CYS A 19 -1.43 9.40 -27.78
N LEU A 20 -2.01 10.48 -28.30
CA LEU A 20 -3.46 10.66 -28.35
C LEU A 20 -4.13 9.66 -29.30
N ARG A 21 -3.47 9.33 -30.42
CA ARG A 21 -3.93 8.26 -31.32
C ARG A 21 -3.92 6.90 -30.62
N ALA A 22 -2.86 6.59 -29.88
CA ALA A 22 -2.80 5.37 -29.07
C ALA A 22 -3.93 5.32 -28.04
N CYS A 23 -4.20 6.44 -27.33
CA CYS A 23 -5.34 6.55 -26.41
C CYS A 23 -6.68 6.32 -27.11
N ALA A 24 -6.89 6.88 -28.30
CA ALA A 24 -8.12 6.70 -29.07
C ALA A 24 -8.34 5.24 -29.49
N VAL A 25 -7.30 4.58 -30.01
CA VAL A 25 -7.34 3.16 -30.37
C VAL A 25 -7.65 2.31 -29.14
N HIS A 26 -7.00 2.57 -28.01
CA HIS A 26 -7.22 1.84 -26.77
C HIS A 26 -8.63 2.03 -26.22
N SER A 27 -9.18 3.24 -26.33
CA SER A 27 -10.57 3.54 -25.94
C SER A 27 -11.57 2.65 -26.69
N GLY A 28 -11.36 2.45 -27.99
CA GLY A 28 -12.17 1.55 -28.82
C GLY A 28 -12.06 0.08 -28.40
N LYS A 29 -10.85 -0.39 -28.05
CA LYS A 29 -10.63 -1.78 -27.60
C LYS A 29 -11.35 -2.12 -26.30
N LEU A 30 -11.56 -1.14 -25.42
CA LEU A 30 -12.15 -1.37 -24.10
C LEU A 30 -13.69 -1.30 -24.08
N VAL A 31 -14.33 -1.03 -25.23
CA VAL A 31 -15.78 -1.02 -25.36
C VAL A 31 -16.34 -2.41 -25.07
N GLY A 32 -17.27 -2.51 -24.11
CA GLY A 32 -17.92 -3.77 -23.75
C GLY A 32 -17.08 -4.68 -22.84
N SER A 33 -15.94 -4.21 -22.30
CA SER A 33 -15.18 -4.97 -21.30
C SER A 33 -16.02 -5.21 -20.04
N LEU A 34 -16.09 -6.47 -19.59
CA LEU A 34 -16.73 -6.87 -18.33
C LEU A 34 -15.85 -6.59 -17.09
N ASP A 35 -14.55 -6.33 -17.30
CA ASP A 35 -13.64 -5.95 -16.23
C ASP A 35 -13.90 -4.48 -15.81
N ARG A 36 -14.29 -4.30 -14.55
CA ARG A 36 -14.54 -2.99 -13.93
C ARG A 36 -13.36 -2.03 -14.08
N ARG A 37 -12.12 -2.48 -13.92
CA ARG A 37 -10.92 -1.61 -14.00
C ARG A 37 -10.73 -1.08 -15.41
N ARG A 38 -10.94 -1.94 -16.41
CA ARG A 38 -10.95 -1.54 -17.83
C ARG A 38 -12.13 -0.64 -18.17
N GLY A 39 -13.28 -0.82 -17.54
CA GLY A 39 -14.42 0.10 -17.64
C GLY A 39 -14.09 1.51 -17.13
N GLU A 40 -13.45 1.61 -15.96
CA GLU A 40 -12.99 2.88 -15.38
C GLU A 40 -11.91 3.55 -16.26
N LEU A 41 -10.99 2.76 -16.84
CA LEU A 41 -10.00 3.26 -17.81
C LEU A 41 -10.67 3.81 -19.08
N ALA A 42 -11.64 3.08 -19.63
CA ALA A 42 -12.38 3.51 -20.82
C ALA A 42 -13.10 4.85 -20.58
N GLU A 43 -13.62 5.08 -19.38
CA GLU A 43 -14.21 6.37 -19.01
C GLU A 43 -13.19 7.52 -19.00
N GLN A 44 -12.00 7.29 -18.44
CA GLN A 44 -10.93 8.31 -18.46
C GLN A 44 -10.44 8.58 -19.88
N LEU A 45 -10.33 7.55 -20.72
CA LEU A 45 -9.96 7.72 -22.13
C LEU A 45 -10.99 8.57 -22.88
N ARG A 46 -12.29 8.38 -22.64
CA ARG A 46 -13.33 9.25 -23.22
C ARG A 46 -13.19 10.69 -22.74
N LYS A 47 -12.96 10.92 -21.44
CA LYS A 47 -12.72 12.27 -20.90
C LYS A 47 -11.52 12.95 -21.54
N LEU A 48 -10.40 12.24 -21.69
CA LEU A 48 -9.21 12.73 -22.38
C LEU A 48 -9.51 13.15 -23.82
N LEU A 49 -10.25 12.33 -24.58
CA LEU A 49 -10.59 12.63 -25.97
C LEU A 49 -11.53 13.85 -26.10
N VAL A 50 -12.42 14.06 -25.13
CA VAL A 50 -13.25 15.27 -25.06
C VAL A 50 -12.40 16.51 -24.81
N VAL A 51 -11.50 16.47 -23.82
CA VAL A 51 -10.57 17.58 -23.50
C VAL A 51 -9.67 17.92 -24.69
N TRP A 52 -9.21 16.89 -25.43
CA TRP A 52 -8.45 17.11 -26.67
C TRP A 52 -9.30 17.74 -27.78
N GLY A 53 -10.55 17.27 -27.94
CA GLY A 53 -11.48 17.79 -28.93
C GLY A 53 -11.79 19.27 -28.72
N THR A 54 -12.00 19.71 -27.47
CA THR A 54 -12.23 21.13 -27.14
C THR A 54 -10.97 21.96 -27.37
N TYR A 55 -9.80 21.46 -26.99
CA TYR A 55 -8.52 22.16 -27.21
C TYR A 55 -8.21 22.41 -28.70
N ARG A 56 -8.57 21.47 -29.59
CA ARG A 56 -8.39 21.64 -31.05
C ARG A 56 -9.32 22.69 -31.66
N ILE A 57 -10.46 22.99 -31.03
CA ILE A 57 -11.45 23.96 -31.52
C ILE A 57 -11.06 25.40 -31.13
N ASP A 58 -10.41 25.58 -29.98
CA ASP A 58 -10.00 26.91 -29.46
C ASP A 58 -8.60 27.36 -29.91
N ALA A 59 -7.85 26.52 -30.62
CA ALA A 59 -6.58 26.94 -31.23
C ALA A 59 -6.86 27.94 -32.38
N PRO A 60 -6.25 29.15 -32.39
CA PRO A 60 -6.56 30.15 -33.40
C PRO A 60 -6.30 29.59 -34.80
N ALA A 61 -7.36 29.58 -35.62
CA ALA A 61 -7.25 29.23 -37.02
C ALA A 61 -6.22 30.19 -37.67
N ALA A 62 -5.10 29.65 -38.13
CA ALA A 62 -4.19 30.41 -38.97
C ALA A 62 -4.98 30.98 -40.16
N VAL A 63 -4.85 32.29 -40.38
CA VAL A 63 -5.54 33.04 -41.44
C VAL A 63 -5.42 32.28 -42.76
N ALA A 64 -6.57 31.88 -43.30
CA ALA A 64 -6.62 31.13 -44.56
C ALA A 64 -6.15 32.02 -45.72
N PRO A 65 -5.20 31.59 -46.56
CA PRO A 65 -5.00 32.24 -47.84
C PRO A 65 -6.20 31.94 -48.74
N SER A 66 -6.80 32.98 -49.30
CA SER A 66 -7.93 32.90 -50.22
C SER A 66 -7.49 32.26 -51.55
N GLY A 67 -8.07 31.10 -51.88
CA GLY A 67 -7.91 30.50 -53.20
C GLY A 67 -8.26 29.01 -53.26
N ALA A 68 -9.14 28.63 -54.20
CA ALA A 68 -9.61 27.25 -54.41
C ALA A 68 -8.48 26.24 -54.68
N THR A 69 -7.31 26.69 -55.15
CA THR A 69 -6.12 25.87 -55.40
C THR A 69 -5.36 25.47 -54.13
N ALA A 70 -5.52 26.21 -53.01
CA ALA A 70 -4.89 25.89 -51.73
C ALA A 70 -5.64 24.78 -50.96
N LEU A 71 -6.96 24.67 -51.16
CA LEU A 71 -7.81 23.64 -50.54
C LEU A 71 -7.50 22.23 -51.07
N LEU A 72 -7.18 22.11 -52.37
CA LEU A 72 -6.81 20.82 -52.98
C LEU A 72 -5.42 20.31 -52.54
N LYS A 73 -4.46 21.19 -52.23
CA LYS A 73 -3.17 20.78 -51.65
C LYS A 73 -3.29 20.29 -50.19
N ARG A 74 -4.33 20.72 -49.46
CA ARG A 74 -4.59 20.30 -48.07
C ARG A 74 -5.22 18.91 -47.94
N ALA A 75 -5.86 18.41 -49.00
CA ALA A 75 -6.43 17.07 -49.03
C ALA A 75 -5.36 15.96 -49.24
N VAL A 76 -4.18 16.32 -49.75
CA VAL A 76 -3.10 15.37 -50.07
C VAL A 76 -1.92 15.44 -49.07
N LYS A 77 -1.82 16.52 -48.28
CA LYS A 77 -0.79 16.66 -47.25
C LYS A 77 -1.47 16.96 -45.91
N GLY A 78 -1.38 16.01 -44.99
CA GLY A 78 -2.02 16.02 -43.68
C GLY A 78 -1.93 17.35 -42.95
N ALA A 79 -2.94 17.61 -42.11
CA ALA A 79 -3.10 18.82 -41.31
C ALA A 79 -1.79 19.27 -40.67
N ALA A 80 -1.54 20.58 -40.72
CA ALA A 80 -0.35 21.22 -40.18
C ALA A 80 -0.15 20.82 -38.71
N ALA A 81 1.05 20.32 -38.42
CA ALA A 81 1.52 19.98 -37.08
C ALA A 81 1.48 21.22 -36.17
N PRO A 82 1.14 21.08 -34.87
CA PRO A 82 1.29 22.16 -33.92
C PRO A 82 2.77 22.59 -33.84
N VAL A 83 2.98 23.88 -33.63
CA VAL A 83 4.31 24.49 -33.48
C VAL A 83 5.10 23.74 -32.40
N ALA A 84 6.23 23.15 -32.79
CA ALA A 84 7.17 22.53 -31.87
C ALA A 84 7.62 23.57 -30.83
N GLY A 85 7.26 23.35 -29.56
CA GLY A 85 7.71 24.18 -28.43
C GLY A 85 6.63 24.68 -27.49
N ALA A 86 5.33 24.56 -27.81
CA ALA A 86 4.27 24.88 -26.86
C ALA A 86 4.05 23.71 -25.89
N ALA A 87 4.40 23.88 -24.62
CA ALA A 87 4.13 22.89 -23.58
C ALA A 87 2.63 22.56 -23.52
N ILE A 88 2.28 21.27 -23.36
CA ILE A 88 0.89 20.82 -23.26
C ILE A 88 0.11 21.62 -22.20
N PRO A 89 -1.16 21.99 -22.42
CA PRO A 89 -1.99 22.66 -21.42
C PRO A 89 -2.14 21.83 -20.14
N ASN A 90 -2.39 22.49 -19.00
CA ASN A 90 -2.55 21.81 -17.70
C ASN A 90 -3.70 20.80 -17.72
N GLU A 91 -4.85 21.15 -18.32
CA GLU A 91 -6.02 20.26 -18.38
C GLU A 91 -5.73 18.99 -19.19
N LEU A 92 -5.03 19.12 -20.32
CA LEU A 92 -4.63 17.98 -21.15
C LEU A 92 -3.59 17.11 -20.43
N LEU A 93 -2.63 17.73 -19.73
CA LEU A 93 -1.67 17.02 -18.88
C LEU A 93 -2.39 16.21 -17.80
N ASP A 94 -3.34 16.81 -17.08
CA ASP A 94 -4.06 16.16 -15.99
C ASP A 94 -4.90 14.99 -16.51
N ALA A 95 -5.55 15.16 -17.66
CA ALA A 95 -6.29 14.08 -18.33
C ALA A 95 -5.38 12.92 -18.76
N LEU A 96 -4.20 13.21 -19.33
CA LEU A 96 -3.20 12.19 -19.69
C LEU A 96 -2.71 11.43 -18.45
N LEU A 97 -2.37 12.15 -17.37
CA LEU A 97 -1.95 11.55 -16.10
C LEU A 97 -3.05 10.69 -15.49
N ALA A 98 -4.33 11.10 -15.58
CA ALA A 98 -5.46 10.32 -15.09
C ALA A 98 -5.61 8.99 -15.84
N VAL A 99 -5.52 9.03 -17.18
CA VAL A 99 -5.54 7.83 -18.02
C VAL A 99 -4.38 6.90 -17.68
N ALA A 100 -3.15 7.42 -17.62
CA ALA A 100 -1.98 6.58 -17.33
C ALA A 100 -2.03 5.96 -15.92
N ASN A 101 -2.53 6.68 -14.92
CA ASN A 101 -2.74 6.12 -13.58
C ASN A 101 -3.80 5.01 -13.59
N LYS A 102 -4.87 5.14 -14.37
CA LYS A 102 -5.89 4.07 -14.51
C LYS A 102 -5.37 2.88 -15.30
N ALA A 103 -4.59 3.11 -16.33
CA ALA A 103 -3.95 2.06 -17.11
C ALA A 103 -2.94 1.26 -16.26
N LEU A 104 -2.14 1.94 -15.43
CA LEU A 104 -1.30 1.32 -14.41
C LEU A 104 -2.11 0.46 -13.41
N GLN A 105 -3.29 0.91 -12.98
CA GLN A 105 -4.16 0.16 -12.06
C GLN A 105 -4.76 -1.11 -12.69
N CYS A 106 -4.92 -1.12 -14.02
CA CYS A 106 -5.38 -2.32 -14.75
C CYS A 106 -4.31 -3.42 -14.68
N GLY A 107 -3.04 -3.07 -14.91
CA GLY A 107 -1.90 -3.97 -14.71
C GLY A 107 -1.70 -5.04 -15.79
N TYR A 108 -2.47 -5.01 -16.87
CA TYR A 108 -2.24 -5.87 -18.04
C TYR A 108 -1.23 -5.24 -19.01
N ASP A 109 -0.54 -6.06 -19.80
CA ASP A 109 0.56 -5.65 -20.68
C ASP A 109 0.16 -4.51 -21.64
N ASP A 110 -0.99 -4.65 -22.30
CA ASP A 110 -1.55 -3.65 -23.21
C ASP A 110 -1.77 -2.28 -22.54
N GLU A 111 -2.31 -2.28 -21.33
CA GLU A 111 -2.55 -1.06 -20.56
C GLU A 111 -1.25 -0.47 -19.97
N LEU A 112 -0.30 -1.31 -19.54
CA LEU A 112 1.00 -0.85 -19.07
C LEU A 112 1.80 -0.19 -20.21
N ASN A 113 1.73 -0.76 -21.42
CA ASN A 113 2.34 -0.17 -22.61
C ASN A 113 1.73 1.19 -22.95
N LEU A 114 0.39 1.32 -22.89
CA LEU A 114 -0.27 2.62 -23.08
C LEU A 114 0.20 3.64 -22.04
N ALA A 115 0.27 3.25 -20.77
CA ALA A 115 0.70 4.13 -19.70
C ALA A 115 2.16 4.57 -19.87
N LEU A 116 3.03 3.69 -20.39
CA LEU A 116 4.42 4.00 -20.73
C LEU A 116 4.49 5.06 -21.82
N VAL A 117 3.75 4.89 -22.93
CA VAL A 117 3.67 5.88 -24.02
C VAL A 117 3.22 7.25 -23.48
N ILE A 118 2.17 7.27 -22.65
CA ILE A 118 1.70 8.51 -22.04
C ILE A 118 2.78 9.14 -21.14
N SER A 119 3.45 8.32 -20.32
CA SER A 119 4.50 8.81 -19.42
C SER A 119 5.67 9.44 -20.20
N ASP A 120 6.11 8.81 -21.28
CA ASP A 120 7.20 9.32 -22.12
C ASP A 120 6.78 10.62 -22.83
N THR A 121 5.56 10.68 -23.36
CA THR A 121 5.01 11.92 -23.94
C THR A 121 4.93 13.04 -22.91
N VAL A 122 4.42 12.78 -21.70
CA VAL A 122 4.34 13.80 -20.63
C VAL A 122 5.72 14.34 -20.29
N LEU A 123 6.74 13.49 -20.18
CA LEU A 123 8.10 13.92 -19.85
C LEU A 123 8.82 14.58 -21.03
N ALA A 124 8.51 14.21 -22.27
CA ALA A 124 8.99 14.91 -23.47
C ALA A 124 8.45 16.35 -23.53
N GLN A 125 7.17 16.53 -23.22
CA GLN A 125 6.49 17.83 -23.25
C GLN A 125 6.76 18.68 -21.99
N ARG A 126 6.97 18.04 -20.83
CA ARG A 126 7.23 18.70 -19.54
C ARG A 126 8.29 17.93 -18.73
N LYS A 127 9.56 18.17 -19.05
CA LYS A 127 10.73 17.51 -18.46
C LYS A 127 10.81 17.61 -16.92
N ASN A 128 10.24 18.65 -16.33
CA ASN A 128 10.24 18.87 -14.86
C ASN A 128 8.88 18.54 -14.21
N SER A 129 8.04 17.73 -14.86
CA SER A 129 6.76 17.31 -14.29
C SER A 129 6.99 16.32 -13.13
N ARG A 130 6.80 16.78 -11.89
CA ARG A 130 6.82 15.91 -10.68
C ARG A 130 5.89 14.71 -10.83
N ALA A 131 4.65 14.94 -11.25
CA ALA A 131 3.66 13.89 -11.45
C ALA A 131 4.07 12.92 -12.57
N GLY A 132 4.71 13.40 -13.63
CA GLY A 132 5.25 12.59 -14.71
C GLY A 132 6.37 11.66 -14.25
N TRP A 133 7.36 12.17 -13.51
CA TRP A 133 8.46 11.33 -12.98
C TRP A 133 7.97 10.27 -12.00
N ARG A 134 7.03 10.63 -11.11
CA ARG A 134 6.41 9.66 -10.19
C ARG A 134 5.60 8.59 -10.92
N LEU A 135 4.89 8.95 -11.98
CA LEU A 135 4.20 7.99 -12.84
C LEU A 135 5.19 7.05 -13.53
N ARG A 136 6.25 7.60 -14.14
CA ARG A 136 7.31 6.82 -14.81
C ARG A 136 7.92 5.79 -13.87
N ALA A 137 8.27 6.20 -12.65
CA ALA A 137 8.86 5.33 -11.64
C ALA A 137 7.92 4.17 -11.26
N ARG A 138 6.65 4.45 -10.98
CA ARG A 138 5.65 3.41 -10.65
C ARG A 138 5.39 2.45 -11.81
N LEU A 139 5.48 2.93 -13.06
CA LEU A 139 5.34 2.11 -14.25
C LEU A 139 6.53 1.16 -14.42
N LEU A 140 7.75 1.68 -14.33
CA LEU A 140 8.98 0.88 -14.41
C LEU A 140 9.00 -0.19 -13.32
N GLU A 141 8.59 0.18 -12.12
CA GLU A 141 8.42 -0.73 -11.00
C GLU A 141 7.38 -1.83 -11.28
N ALA A 142 6.23 -1.50 -11.86
CA ALA A 142 5.23 -2.49 -12.25
C ALA A 142 5.71 -3.41 -13.38
N LEU A 143 6.59 -2.91 -14.26
CA LEU A 143 7.25 -3.67 -15.31
C LEU A 143 8.43 -4.50 -14.79
N GLY A 144 8.87 -4.29 -13.55
CA GLY A 144 10.02 -4.98 -12.95
C GLY A 144 11.39 -4.39 -13.36
N GLU A 145 11.41 -3.23 -14.00
CA GLU A 145 12.61 -2.48 -14.42
C GLU A 145 13.10 -1.61 -13.25
N GLU A 146 13.71 -2.26 -12.26
CA GLU A 146 13.99 -1.66 -10.95
C GLU A 146 15.03 -0.53 -10.98
N THR A 147 16.11 -0.70 -11.74
CA THR A 147 17.20 0.29 -11.81
C THR A 147 16.65 1.62 -12.33
N GLU A 148 15.92 1.58 -13.44
CA GLU A 148 15.29 2.74 -14.04
C GLU A 148 14.16 3.30 -13.15
N ALA A 149 13.44 2.44 -12.42
CA ALA A 149 12.43 2.91 -11.46
C ALA A 149 13.05 3.75 -10.34
N VAL A 150 14.19 3.31 -9.80
CA VAL A 150 14.95 4.06 -8.79
C VAL A 150 15.41 5.40 -9.35
N GLU A 151 15.99 5.43 -10.55
CA GLU A 151 16.43 6.68 -11.21
C GLU A 151 15.27 7.66 -11.40
N ALA A 152 14.10 7.17 -11.83
CA ALA A 152 12.90 7.99 -12.00
C ALA A 152 12.36 8.51 -10.66
N TYR A 153 12.40 7.72 -9.59
CA TYR A 153 12.03 8.16 -8.25
C TYR A 153 13.00 9.20 -7.68
N GLU A 154 14.31 9.04 -7.90
CA GLU A 154 15.32 10.03 -7.51
C GLU A 154 15.13 11.34 -8.27
N LYS A 155 14.80 11.25 -9.57
CA LYS A 155 14.47 12.43 -10.36
C LYS A 155 13.22 13.14 -9.84
N TYR A 156 12.18 12.40 -9.43
CA TYR A 156 11.02 12.97 -8.75
C TYR A 156 11.41 13.71 -7.46
N LEU A 157 12.23 13.10 -6.60
CA LEU A 157 12.68 13.71 -5.35
C LEU A 157 13.55 14.96 -5.57
N SER A 158 14.35 15.00 -6.64
CA SER A 158 15.12 16.21 -6.99
C SER A 158 14.25 17.42 -7.33
N LEU A 159 12.96 17.22 -7.60
CA LEU A 159 12.00 18.26 -7.96
C LEU A 159 11.09 18.66 -6.78
N THR A 160 11.24 18.06 -5.59
CA THR A 160 10.36 18.31 -4.44
C THR A 160 11.08 18.14 -3.10
N ASP A 161 10.90 19.08 -2.18
CA ASP A 161 11.45 18.95 -0.82
C ASP A 161 10.60 18.02 0.06
N ASP A 162 9.30 17.98 -0.22
CA ASP A 162 8.32 17.14 0.46
C ASP A 162 8.26 15.73 -0.13
N ASP A 163 8.39 14.72 0.74
CA ASP A 163 8.23 13.30 0.43
C ASP A 163 6.89 12.76 0.95
N GLY A 164 5.79 13.46 0.64
CA GLY A 164 4.44 13.08 1.05
C GLY A 164 3.96 11.71 0.54
N PHE A 165 4.70 11.07 -0.39
CA PHE A 165 4.41 9.73 -0.90
C PHE A 165 5.37 8.64 -0.36
N GLY A 166 6.36 8.98 0.48
CA GLY A 166 7.32 8.03 1.04
C GLY A 166 8.25 7.38 -0.01
N VAL A 167 8.60 8.12 -1.06
CA VAL A 167 9.46 7.69 -2.16
C VAL A 167 10.88 7.37 -1.69
N ARG A 168 11.43 8.10 -0.70
CA ARG A 168 12.77 7.77 -0.16
C ARG A 168 12.82 6.37 0.43
N ALA A 169 11.80 6.00 1.20
CA ALA A 169 11.66 4.65 1.75
C ALA A 169 11.45 3.62 0.64
N ARG A 170 10.72 3.98 -0.43
CA ARG A 170 10.53 3.09 -1.58
C ARG A 170 11.84 2.81 -2.33
N ILE A 171 12.63 3.84 -2.64
CA ILE A 171 13.96 3.70 -3.28
C ILE A 171 14.86 2.82 -2.44
N ALA A 172 14.92 3.09 -1.14
CA ALA A 172 15.72 2.29 -0.23
C ALA A 172 15.28 0.81 -0.32
N GLY A 173 13.97 0.54 -0.47
CA GLY A 173 13.36 -0.81 -0.58
C GLY A 173 13.82 -1.60 -1.76
N LEU A 174 13.81 -0.92 -2.90
CA LEU A 174 14.28 -1.45 -4.17
C LEU A 174 15.78 -1.76 -4.08
N ARG A 175 16.59 -0.82 -3.56
CA ARG A 175 18.03 -1.01 -3.35
C ARG A 175 18.36 -2.18 -2.41
N GLY A 176 17.77 -2.19 -1.21
CA GLY A 176 17.97 -3.28 -0.24
C GLY A 176 17.48 -4.63 -0.76
N GLY A 177 16.38 -4.63 -1.54
CA GLY A 177 15.91 -5.81 -2.26
C GLY A 177 16.91 -6.34 -3.28
N ALA A 178 17.48 -5.45 -4.10
CA ALA A 178 18.51 -5.81 -5.07
C ALA A 178 19.78 -6.32 -4.40
N ASP A 179 20.21 -5.69 -3.31
CA ASP A 179 21.39 -6.11 -2.53
C ASP A 179 21.21 -7.54 -1.98
N LYS A 180 20.03 -7.84 -1.41
CA LYS A 180 19.73 -9.16 -0.86
C LYS A 180 19.59 -10.22 -1.94
N GLU A 181 19.09 -9.86 -3.12
CA GLU A 181 19.05 -10.77 -4.27
C GLU A 181 20.46 -11.13 -4.74
N ARG A 182 21.36 -10.16 -4.85
CA ARG A 182 22.77 -10.40 -5.18
C ARG A 182 23.45 -11.28 -4.14
N GLU A 183 23.28 -10.98 -2.85
CA GLU A 183 23.84 -11.79 -1.76
C GLU A 183 23.32 -13.24 -1.81
N LEU A 184 22.03 -13.42 -2.14
CA LEU A 184 21.43 -14.74 -2.33
C LEU A 184 22.06 -15.49 -3.50
N LEU A 185 22.17 -14.85 -4.66
CA LEU A 185 22.73 -15.48 -5.85
C LEU A 185 24.22 -15.81 -5.67
N ASP A 186 24.98 -14.95 -5.00
CA ASP A 186 26.37 -15.22 -4.61
C ASP A 186 26.49 -16.39 -3.64
N LEU A 187 25.53 -16.57 -2.74
CA LEU A 187 25.47 -17.73 -1.86
C LEU A 187 25.15 -19.01 -2.66
N LEU A 188 24.16 -18.97 -3.57
CA LEU A 188 23.83 -20.12 -4.42
C LEU A 188 25.01 -20.53 -5.31
N ALA A 189 25.72 -19.58 -5.91
CA ALA A 189 26.90 -19.85 -6.72
C ALA A 189 28.06 -20.45 -5.91
N ARG A 190 28.16 -20.14 -4.60
CA ARG A 190 29.14 -20.77 -3.69
C ARG A 190 28.73 -22.16 -3.26
N GLN A 191 27.44 -22.38 -3.02
CA GLN A 191 26.89 -23.69 -2.65
C GLN A 191 26.89 -24.66 -3.84
N CYS A 192 26.74 -24.15 -5.07
CA CYS A 192 26.80 -24.92 -6.31
C CYS A 192 27.83 -24.33 -7.29
N PRO A 193 29.15 -24.58 -7.10
CA PRO A 193 30.20 -24.01 -7.95
C PRO A 193 30.08 -24.37 -9.43
N ALA A 194 29.58 -25.58 -9.74
CA ALA A 194 29.34 -26.05 -11.11
C ALA A 194 28.33 -25.19 -11.89
N ALA A 195 27.49 -24.41 -11.19
CA ALA A 195 26.51 -23.53 -11.84
C ALA A 195 27.17 -22.48 -12.75
N ARG A 196 28.44 -22.11 -12.48
CA ARG A 196 29.19 -21.15 -13.30
C ARG A 196 29.47 -21.67 -14.72
N GLU A 197 29.53 -22.98 -14.90
CA GLU A 197 29.72 -23.59 -16.23
C GLU A 197 28.46 -23.44 -17.10
N HIS A 198 27.30 -23.33 -16.45
CA HIS A 198 25.98 -23.16 -17.08
C HIS A 198 25.48 -21.71 -17.06
N ALA A 199 26.27 -20.75 -16.56
CA ALA A 199 25.93 -19.33 -16.55
C ALA A 199 26.24 -18.64 -17.90
N ARG A 200 26.00 -19.35 -19.02
CA ARG A 200 26.22 -18.84 -20.38
C ARG A 200 25.11 -19.33 -21.31
N GLY A 201 24.76 -18.53 -22.31
CA GLY A 201 23.69 -18.82 -23.26
C GLY A 201 22.35 -18.24 -22.83
N GLU A 202 21.26 -18.71 -23.45
CA GLU A 202 19.90 -18.22 -23.16
C GLU A 202 19.38 -18.84 -21.86
N ALA A 203 19.01 -18.00 -20.88
CA ALA A 203 18.56 -18.44 -19.57
C ALA A 203 17.38 -19.44 -19.63
N THR A 204 16.48 -19.26 -20.60
CA THR A 204 15.31 -20.13 -20.79
C THR A 204 15.67 -21.54 -21.22
N ASP A 205 16.69 -21.69 -22.06
CA ASP A 205 17.14 -23.01 -22.54
C ASP A 205 17.86 -23.74 -21.41
N VAL A 206 18.77 -23.06 -20.71
CA VAL A 206 19.49 -23.61 -19.54
C VAL A 206 18.50 -24.02 -18.44
N TRP A 207 17.48 -23.21 -18.18
CA TRP A 207 16.44 -23.55 -17.20
C TRP A 207 15.63 -24.79 -17.63
N ALA A 208 15.24 -24.88 -18.90
CA ALA A 208 14.50 -26.03 -19.44
C ALA A 208 15.31 -27.33 -19.35
N GLU A 209 16.60 -27.29 -19.64
CA GLU A 209 17.51 -28.44 -19.45
C GLU A 209 17.59 -28.85 -17.97
N GLY A 210 17.64 -27.89 -17.05
CA GLY A 210 17.63 -28.16 -15.60
C GLY A 210 16.33 -28.85 -15.15
N LEU A 211 15.18 -28.39 -15.65
CA LEU A 211 13.89 -29.04 -15.37
C LEU A 211 13.80 -30.45 -15.96
N ALA A 212 14.36 -30.67 -17.16
CA ALA A 212 14.40 -31.99 -17.78
C ALA A 212 15.26 -32.98 -16.97
N ALA A 213 16.43 -32.54 -16.48
CA ALA A 213 17.28 -33.34 -15.59
C ALA A 213 16.56 -33.66 -14.26
N HIS A 214 15.88 -32.69 -13.66
CA HIS A 214 15.07 -32.92 -12.46
C HIS A 214 13.95 -33.95 -12.71
N ALA A 215 13.23 -33.84 -13.83
CA ALA A 215 12.18 -34.79 -14.19
C ALA A 215 12.71 -36.22 -14.41
N ALA A 216 13.98 -36.36 -14.82
CA ALA A 216 14.67 -37.65 -14.91
C ALA A 216 15.20 -38.16 -13.56
N GLY A 217 15.01 -37.40 -12.47
CA GLY A 217 15.51 -37.74 -11.13
C GLY A 217 16.99 -37.41 -10.90
N ASP A 218 17.65 -36.72 -11.83
CA ASP A 218 19.07 -36.36 -11.74
C ASP A 218 19.23 -34.93 -11.17
N TRP A 219 19.15 -34.84 -9.84
CA TRP A 219 19.34 -33.56 -9.14
C TRP A 219 20.76 -32.99 -9.32
N ALA A 220 21.77 -33.85 -9.41
CA ALA A 220 23.17 -33.43 -9.56
C ALA A 220 23.42 -32.72 -10.90
N ALA A 221 22.72 -33.12 -11.95
CA ALA A 221 22.72 -32.40 -13.23
C ALA A 221 21.74 -31.21 -13.27
N ALA A 222 20.62 -31.28 -12.54
CA ALA A 222 19.59 -30.25 -12.54
C ALA A 222 20.03 -28.97 -11.82
N GLU A 223 20.55 -29.07 -10.61
CA GLU A 223 20.85 -27.93 -9.75
C GLU A 223 21.83 -26.92 -10.37
N PRO A 224 22.98 -27.34 -10.95
CA PRO A 224 23.90 -26.41 -11.60
C PRO A 224 23.25 -25.61 -12.73
N ARG A 225 22.34 -26.22 -13.50
CA ARG A 225 21.63 -25.57 -14.61
C ARG A 225 20.60 -24.58 -14.11
N LEU A 226 19.78 -24.96 -13.12
CA LEU A 226 18.78 -24.08 -12.53
C LEU A 226 19.43 -22.85 -11.89
N VAL A 227 20.51 -23.03 -11.12
CA VAL A 227 21.27 -21.92 -10.54
C VAL A 227 21.97 -21.10 -11.64
N GLY A 228 22.55 -21.75 -12.66
CA GLY A 228 23.19 -21.08 -13.80
C GLY A 228 22.24 -20.13 -14.54
N ALA A 229 21.00 -20.55 -14.80
CA ALA A 229 19.99 -19.72 -15.42
C ALA A 229 19.57 -18.51 -14.55
N LEU A 230 19.50 -18.66 -13.22
CA LEU A 230 19.26 -17.52 -12.31
C LEU A 230 20.40 -16.50 -12.38
N LEU A 231 21.66 -16.95 -12.53
CA LEU A 231 22.81 -16.07 -12.70
C LEU A 231 22.75 -15.31 -14.03
N ILE A 232 22.38 -15.98 -15.14
CA ILE A 232 22.21 -15.33 -16.45
C ILE A 232 21.14 -14.22 -16.35
N LEU A 233 19.97 -14.52 -15.78
CA LEU A 233 18.90 -13.52 -15.65
C LEU A 233 19.31 -12.30 -14.81
N ALA A 234 20.15 -12.50 -13.79
CA ALA A 234 20.68 -11.42 -12.98
C ALA A 234 21.68 -10.56 -13.75
N GLU A 235 22.58 -11.17 -14.51
CA GLU A 235 23.56 -10.48 -15.36
C GLU A 235 22.88 -9.66 -16.46
N GLU A 236 21.83 -10.20 -17.09
CA GLU A 236 21.04 -9.53 -18.13
C GLU A 236 20.07 -8.47 -17.58
N GLN A 237 20.02 -8.30 -16.25
CA GLN A 237 19.06 -7.45 -15.56
C GLN A 237 17.63 -7.71 -16.05
N ALA A 238 17.25 -8.98 -16.19
CA ALA A 238 15.89 -9.38 -16.58
C ALA A 238 14.86 -8.84 -15.58
N PRO A 239 13.59 -8.59 -15.94
CA PRO A 239 12.61 -8.03 -15.03
C PRO A 239 12.55 -8.77 -13.68
N VAL A 240 12.48 -8.02 -12.58
CA VAL A 240 12.48 -8.57 -11.21
C VAL A 240 11.46 -9.69 -11.04
N ALA A 241 10.26 -9.54 -11.61
CA ALA A 241 9.19 -10.53 -11.51
C ALA A 241 9.59 -11.89 -12.09
N ASP A 242 10.31 -11.88 -13.23
CA ASP A 242 10.77 -13.10 -13.89
C ASP A 242 11.83 -13.79 -13.03
N ARG A 243 12.81 -13.02 -12.53
CA ARG A 243 13.85 -13.55 -11.62
C ARG A 243 13.26 -14.14 -10.34
N GLN A 244 12.29 -13.44 -9.72
CA GLN A 244 11.61 -13.91 -8.52
C GLN A 244 10.78 -15.16 -8.75
N GLN A 245 10.14 -15.27 -9.92
CA GLN A 245 9.36 -16.45 -10.27
C GLN A 245 10.26 -17.68 -10.38
N LEU A 246 11.37 -17.60 -11.12
CA LEU A 246 12.30 -18.72 -11.26
C LEU A 246 12.97 -19.04 -9.94
N LEU A 247 13.35 -18.03 -9.15
CA LEU A 247 13.95 -18.26 -7.83
C LEU A 247 12.97 -18.98 -6.89
N SER A 248 11.68 -18.61 -6.90
CA SER A 248 10.63 -19.31 -6.13
C SER A 248 10.52 -20.77 -6.55
N GLN A 249 10.47 -21.02 -7.86
CA GLN A 249 10.37 -22.37 -8.42
C GLN A 249 11.61 -23.21 -8.05
N TYR A 250 12.82 -22.63 -8.13
CA TYR A 250 14.05 -23.31 -7.71
C TYR A 250 13.98 -23.74 -6.24
N LEU A 251 13.56 -22.84 -5.34
CA LEU A 251 13.46 -23.14 -3.92
C LEU A 251 12.41 -24.22 -3.64
N GLU A 252 11.29 -24.22 -4.34
CA GLU A 252 10.28 -25.27 -4.27
C GLU A 252 10.84 -26.64 -4.68
N LEU A 253 11.56 -26.71 -5.80
CA LEU A 253 12.20 -27.95 -6.26
C LEU A 253 13.27 -28.44 -5.28
N ARG A 254 14.14 -27.53 -4.83
CA ARG A 254 15.25 -27.87 -3.92
C ARG A 254 14.75 -28.34 -2.56
N THR A 255 13.70 -27.73 -2.02
CA THR A 255 13.10 -28.13 -0.73
C THR A 255 12.33 -29.45 -0.82
N ALA A 256 11.87 -29.86 -2.00
CA ALA A 256 11.25 -31.17 -2.20
C ALA A 256 12.28 -32.32 -2.24
N VAL A 257 13.53 -32.03 -2.63
CA VAL A 257 14.61 -33.03 -2.73
C VAL A 257 15.34 -33.22 -1.39
N ASP A 258 15.52 -32.15 -0.61
CA ASP A 258 16.35 -32.16 0.60
C ASP A 258 15.52 -32.28 1.88
N GLN A 259 15.77 -33.30 2.70
CA GLN A 259 15.09 -33.48 3.99
C GLN A 259 15.77 -32.69 5.12
N ASP A 260 17.03 -32.24 4.92
CA ASP A 260 17.75 -31.39 5.87
C ASP A 260 17.89 -29.95 5.33
N LEU A 261 17.00 -29.08 5.79
CA LEU A 261 16.91 -27.69 5.34
C LEU A 261 18.00 -26.77 5.94
N THR A 262 18.93 -27.30 6.73
CA THR A 262 19.95 -26.48 7.42
C THR A 262 20.81 -25.70 6.42
N ALA A 263 21.21 -26.33 5.31
CA ALA A 263 21.99 -25.67 4.26
C ALA A 263 21.20 -24.59 3.47
N LEU A 264 19.87 -24.70 3.42
CA LEU A 264 18.98 -23.77 2.73
C LEU A 264 18.50 -22.63 3.62
N THR A 265 18.65 -22.74 4.95
CA THR A 265 18.18 -21.74 5.91
C THR A 265 18.72 -20.33 5.60
N PRO A 266 20.02 -20.13 5.29
CA PRO A 266 20.50 -18.79 4.92
C PRO A 266 19.93 -18.28 3.60
N VAL A 267 19.74 -19.16 2.60
CA VAL A 267 19.13 -18.82 1.30
C VAL A 267 17.68 -18.38 1.49
N LEU A 268 16.89 -19.15 2.25
CA LEU A 268 15.50 -18.82 2.57
C LEU A 268 15.39 -17.52 3.37
N GLY A 269 16.34 -17.27 4.28
CA GLY A 269 16.44 -16.01 5.01
C GLY A 269 16.64 -14.80 4.09
N LEU A 270 17.59 -14.91 3.15
CA LEU A 270 17.85 -13.87 2.14
C LEU A 270 16.68 -13.68 1.18
N TYR A 271 16.03 -14.77 0.74
CA TYR A 271 14.83 -14.73 -0.11
C TYR A 271 13.69 -13.99 0.60
N ALA A 272 13.45 -14.32 1.87
CA ALA A 272 12.43 -13.66 2.68
C ALA A 272 12.77 -12.18 2.93
N GLU A 273 14.04 -11.83 3.19
CA GLU A 273 14.48 -10.44 3.39
C GLU A 273 14.40 -9.62 2.10
N GLN A 274 14.79 -10.18 0.96
CA GLN A 274 14.67 -9.57 -0.35
C GLN A 274 13.20 -9.22 -0.66
N ARG A 275 12.30 -10.18 -0.49
CA ARG A 275 10.87 -9.98 -0.72
C ARG A 275 10.27 -8.99 0.28
N ARG A 276 10.70 -9.01 1.54
CA ARG A 276 10.31 -8.02 2.56
C ARG A 276 10.77 -6.61 2.18
N SER A 277 12.04 -6.44 1.82
CA SER A 277 12.63 -5.15 1.45
C SER A 277 11.92 -4.52 0.24
N ARG A 278 11.63 -5.31 -0.79
CA ARG A 278 10.90 -4.86 -2.01
C ARG A 278 9.44 -4.49 -1.72
N MET A 279 8.76 -5.25 -0.87
CA MET A 279 7.37 -4.96 -0.50
C MET A 279 7.24 -3.79 0.48
N ARG A 280 8.29 -3.48 1.27
CA ARG A 280 8.17 -2.66 2.48
C ARG A 280 9.14 -1.47 2.59
N GLY A 281 10.15 -1.33 1.71
CA GLY A 281 11.36 -0.55 2.06
C GLY A 281 12.33 -1.43 2.86
N PRO A 282 13.64 -1.12 3.00
CA PRO A 282 14.48 -1.65 4.04
C PRO A 282 13.81 -1.14 5.31
N VAL A 283 13.11 -2.06 5.93
CA VAL A 283 12.67 -1.85 7.28
C VAL A 283 13.95 -2.08 8.06
N ALA A 284 14.52 -1.02 8.61
CA ALA A 284 15.43 -1.22 9.73
C ALA A 284 14.72 -2.20 10.68
N ASP A 285 15.39 -3.32 10.96
CA ASP A 285 14.94 -4.37 11.88
C ASP A 285 14.28 -3.72 13.10
N PRO A 286 13.15 -4.23 13.62
CA PRO A 286 12.17 -3.46 14.36
C PRO A 286 12.77 -2.92 15.65
N THR A 287 13.36 -1.75 15.56
CA THR A 287 13.49 -0.82 16.65
C THR A 287 13.15 0.55 16.08
N ILE A 288 11.86 0.78 15.89
CA ILE A 288 11.30 2.02 16.45
C ILE A 288 11.72 1.94 17.93
N GLY A 289 12.85 2.54 18.27
CA GLY A 289 13.59 2.26 19.51
C GLY A 289 12.67 2.14 20.72
N GLY A 290 12.77 1.01 21.43
CA GLY A 290 12.10 0.80 22.72
C GLY A 290 10.66 0.26 22.70
N VAL A 291 10.08 -0.07 21.54
CA VAL A 291 8.71 -0.63 21.46
C VAL A 291 8.74 -2.16 21.35
N ARG A 292 7.97 -2.85 22.20
CA ARG A 292 7.76 -4.30 22.17
C ARG A 292 6.45 -4.64 21.47
N TRP A 293 6.50 -5.47 20.45
CA TRP A 293 5.28 -5.98 19.81
C TRP A 293 4.62 -7.01 20.71
N ILE A 294 3.29 -7.01 20.75
CA ILE A 294 2.50 -7.99 21.50
C ILE A 294 1.42 -8.61 20.62
N THR A 295 1.28 -9.92 20.75
CA THR A 295 0.22 -10.74 20.17
C THR A 295 -1.06 -10.67 21.02
N LEU A 296 -2.16 -11.24 20.51
CA LEU A 296 -3.41 -11.41 21.26
C LEU A 296 -3.20 -12.10 22.62
N GLY A 297 -2.39 -13.17 22.65
CA GLY A 297 -2.12 -13.92 23.88
C GLY A 297 -1.32 -13.11 24.91
N GLU A 298 -0.31 -12.37 24.46
CA GLU A 298 0.48 -11.49 25.34
C GLU A 298 -0.35 -10.33 25.86
N PHE A 299 -1.21 -9.74 25.01
CA PHE A 299 -2.15 -8.71 25.45
C PHE A 299 -3.13 -9.26 26.50
N ARG A 300 -3.69 -10.46 26.30
CA ARG A 300 -4.53 -11.14 27.30
C ARG A 300 -3.81 -11.27 28.65
N ASN A 301 -2.54 -11.67 28.64
CA ASN A 301 -1.75 -11.82 29.86
C ASN A 301 -1.49 -10.47 30.55
N GLN A 302 -1.33 -9.37 29.80
CA GLN A 302 -1.12 -8.04 30.38
C GLN A 302 -2.34 -7.49 31.13
N ILE A 303 -3.55 -7.88 30.70
CA ILE A 303 -4.82 -7.34 31.23
C ILE A 303 -5.52 -8.28 32.22
N ALA A 304 -5.07 -9.53 32.34
CA ALA A 304 -5.70 -10.53 33.19
C ALA A 304 -5.72 -10.10 34.66
N GLY A 305 -6.86 -10.27 35.32
CA GLY A 305 -7.07 -9.92 36.73
C GLY A 305 -7.21 -8.43 37.02
N LYS A 306 -7.04 -7.55 36.02
CA LYS A 306 -7.07 -6.10 36.20
C LYS A 306 -8.46 -5.51 35.96
N SER A 307 -8.82 -4.50 36.75
CA SER A 307 -9.98 -3.65 36.52
C SER A 307 -9.71 -2.69 35.35
N ILE A 308 -10.66 -2.60 34.41
CA ILE A 308 -10.51 -1.78 33.21
C ILE A 308 -11.67 -0.80 33.09
N CYS A 309 -11.36 0.47 32.80
CA CYS A 309 -12.35 1.43 32.34
C CYS A 309 -12.08 1.91 30.91
N LEU A 310 -13.14 2.02 30.12
CA LEU A 310 -13.13 2.65 28.79
C LEU A 310 -13.78 4.02 28.93
N ILE A 311 -13.13 5.05 28.41
CA ILE A 311 -13.63 6.43 28.53
C ILE A 311 -14.12 6.93 27.18
N ALA A 312 -15.40 7.27 27.10
CA ALA A 312 -15.97 7.87 25.89
C ALA A 312 -15.43 9.29 25.66
N ASN A 313 -15.33 9.68 24.39
CA ASN A 313 -15.08 11.07 24.00
C ASN A 313 -16.39 11.86 23.94
N SER A 314 -17.20 11.84 25.01
CA SER A 314 -18.53 12.46 25.07
C SER A 314 -18.54 13.74 25.91
N GLY A 315 -19.41 14.69 25.55
CA GLY A 315 -19.63 15.93 26.30
C GLY A 315 -20.00 15.68 27.77
N ARG A 316 -20.72 14.59 28.03
CA ARG A 316 -21.11 14.13 29.36
C ARG A 316 -19.92 13.91 30.29
N VAL A 317 -18.84 13.27 29.82
CA VAL A 317 -17.61 13.13 30.63
C VAL A 317 -17.01 14.50 30.91
N GLY A 318 -16.98 15.38 29.90
CA GLY A 318 -16.46 16.75 30.01
C GLY A 318 -17.20 17.66 31.00
N ALA A 319 -18.43 17.30 31.37
CA ALA A 319 -19.23 18.02 32.38
C ALA A 319 -19.24 17.33 33.77
N SER A 320 -18.52 16.22 33.92
CA SER A 320 -18.61 15.35 35.12
C SER A 320 -17.67 15.77 36.27
N SER A 321 -17.34 14.88 37.20
CA SER A 321 -16.15 15.02 38.08
C SER A 321 -15.52 13.65 38.33
N MET A 322 -15.51 12.81 37.29
CA MET A 322 -15.14 11.40 37.38
C MET A 322 -13.63 11.15 37.44
N GLY A 323 -12.79 12.18 37.36
CA GLY A 323 -11.37 12.00 37.12
C GLY A 323 -10.64 11.15 38.17
N ALA A 324 -10.94 11.36 39.45
CA ALA A 324 -10.37 10.56 40.54
C ALA A 324 -10.84 9.09 40.49
N GLU A 325 -12.10 8.85 40.13
CA GLU A 325 -12.65 7.50 40.03
C GLU A 325 -12.12 6.75 38.81
N ILE A 326 -11.89 7.45 37.69
CA ILE A 326 -11.25 6.91 36.49
C ILE A 326 -9.80 6.50 36.79
N ASP A 327 -9.03 7.34 37.47
CA ASP A 327 -7.63 7.05 37.75
C ASP A 327 -7.43 5.93 38.79
N ALA A 328 -8.50 5.51 39.47
CA ALA A 328 -8.50 4.40 40.43
C ALA A 328 -8.58 3.01 39.78
N TYR A 329 -8.82 2.90 38.47
CA TYR A 329 -8.77 1.62 37.76
C TYR A 329 -7.32 1.17 37.54
N ASP A 330 -7.11 -0.15 37.44
CA ASP A 330 -5.79 -0.67 37.11
C ASP A 330 -5.37 -0.25 35.70
N LEU A 331 -6.31 -0.27 34.74
CA LEU A 331 -6.09 0.13 33.36
C LEU A 331 -7.16 1.12 32.86
N VAL A 332 -6.68 2.22 32.31
CA VAL A 332 -7.49 3.28 31.70
C VAL A 332 -7.33 3.24 30.18
N VAL A 333 -8.43 3.00 29.47
CA VAL A 333 -8.48 2.92 28.01
C VAL A 333 -9.11 4.18 27.40
N ARG A 334 -8.42 4.79 26.44
CA ARG A 334 -8.89 5.98 25.72
C ARG A 334 -8.87 5.80 24.21
N PHE A 335 -9.66 6.60 23.52
CA PHE A 335 -9.89 6.46 22.08
C PHE A 335 -9.44 7.67 21.27
N ASN A 336 -8.68 7.42 20.20
CA ASN A 336 -8.39 8.38 19.14
C ASN A 336 -7.95 9.77 19.70
N SER A 337 -8.80 10.79 19.52
CA SER A 337 -8.58 12.18 19.86
C SER A 337 -9.07 12.57 21.27
N TYR A 338 -8.93 11.66 22.24
CA TYR A 338 -9.29 11.92 23.63
C TYR A 338 -8.62 13.18 24.18
N LYS A 339 -9.31 13.89 25.06
CA LYS A 339 -8.79 15.03 25.82
C LYS A 339 -8.48 14.59 27.24
N ILE A 340 -7.33 15.03 27.77
CA ILE A 340 -7.01 14.92 29.20
C ILE A 340 -7.46 16.20 29.89
N ASP A 341 -8.25 16.00 30.92
CA ASP A 341 -8.78 16.97 31.84
C ASP A 341 -8.86 16.28 33.20
N PRO A 342 -7.91 16.54 34.12
CA PRO A 342 -7.78 15.75 35.35
C PRO A 342 -9.04 15.70 36.21
N LYS A 343 -9.86 16.76 36.22
CA LYS A 343 -11.11 16.79 36.99
C LYS A 343 -12.17 15.86 36.39
N HIS A 344 -12.31 15.92 35.07
CA HIS A 344 -13.45 15.35 34.36
C HIS A 344 -13.14 13.95 33.80
N THR A 345 -11.95 13.77 33.26
CA THR A 345 -11.55 12.59 32.48
C THR A 345 -10.43 11.81 33.13
N GLY A 346 -9.86 12.27 34.25
CA GLY A 346 -8.66 11.69 34.86
C GLY A 346 -7.38 12.10 34.13
N SER A 347 -6.24 11.62 34.62
CA SER A 347 -4.90 11.97 34.12
C SER A 347 -4.20 10.79 33.44
N ARG A 348 -4.60 9.55 33.71
CA ARG A 348 -3.94 8.34 33.22
C ARG A 348 -4.42 7.90 31.85
N THR A 349 -3.53 7.29 31.07
CA THR A 349 -3.85 6.54 29.85
C THR A 349 -2.90 5.36 29.75
N ASP A 350 -3.35 4.17 30.15
CA ASP A 350 -2.53 2.97 30.10
C ASP A 350 -2.62 2.32 28.71
N ILE A 351 -3.82 2.32 28.12
CA ILE A 351 -4.08 1.79 26.78
C ILE A 351 -4.68 2.87 25.90
N HIS A 352 -4.04 3.16 24.78
CA HIS A 352 -4.64 3.99 23.73
C HIS A 352 -5.06 3.11 22.54
N ALA A 353 -6.38 3.03 22.34
CA ALA A 353 -6.98 2.40 21.18
C ALA A 353 -7.27 3.47 20.11
N THR A 354 -6.72 3.32 18.91
CA THR A 354 -6.87 4.32 17.84
C THR A 354 -7.10 3.68 16.49
N ILE A 355 -7.85 4.33 15.60
CA ILE A 355 -7.93 3.91 14.20
C ILE A 355 -6.72 4.46 13.43
N HIS A 356 -6.13 3.63 12.57
CA HIS A 356 -4.94 3.99 11.79
C HIS A 356 -5.11 5.23 10.89
N LYS A 357 -6.36 5.62 10.59
CA LYS A 357 -6.69 6.81 9.79
C LYS A 357 -6.61 8.11 10.59
N HIS A 358 -6.75 8.08 11.92
CA HIS A 358 -6.75 9.27 12.77
C HIS A 358 -5.33 9.64 13.23
N GLY A 359 -5.01 10.94 13.22
CA GLY A 359 -3.66 11.47 13.48
C GLY A 359 -3.46 12.07 14.87
N PHE A 360 -4.33 11.77 15.84
CA PHE A 360 -4.31 12.42 17.16
C PHE A 360 -3.70 11.53 18.24
N ASN A 361 -3.03 12.17 19.20
CA ASN A 361 -2.45 11.55 20.40
C ASN A 361 -1.46 10.40 20.11
N TRP A 362 -0.75 10.45 18.98
CA TRP A 362 0.30 9.48 18.65
C TRP A 362 1.58 9.72 19.45
N GLU A 363 1.81 10.96 19.85
CA GLU A 363 2.92 11.43 20.67
C GLU A 363 2.69 11.26 22.17
N LYS A 364 1.45 10.99 22.60
CA LYS A 364 1.13 10.79 24.01
C LYS A 364 1.73 9.49 24.52
N GLN A 365 2.43 9.58 25.64
CA GLN A 365 3.00 8.46 26.37
C GLN A 365 1.90 7.54 26.89
N VAL A 366 1.99 6.24 26.55
CA VAL A 366 1.09 5.19 27.00
C VAL A 366 1.85 3.89 27.23
N THR A 367 1.31 2.97 28.03
CA THR A 367 1.93 1.65 28.18
C THR A 367 1.73 0.82 26.92
N THR A 368 0.48 0.70 26.45
CA THR A 368 0.12 -0.12 25.29
C THR A 368 -0.66 0.69 24.27
N ARG A 369 -0.25 0.62 23.00
CA ARG A 369 -1.00 1.20 21.88
C ARG A 369 -1.60 0.10 21.03
N LEU A 370 -2.92 0.15 20.85
CA LEU A 370 -3.63 -0.73 19.92
C LEU A 370 -4.14 0.11 18.77
N VAL A 371 -3.71 -0.24 17.55
CA VAL A 371 -4.11 0.48 16.34
C VAL A 371 -4.99 -0.43 15.52
N PHE A 372 -6.20 0.03 15.20
CA PHE A 372 -7.15 -0.75 14.41
C PHE A 372 -7.16 -0.31 12.95
N GLY A 373 -7.39 -1.26 12.04
CA GLY A 373 -7.50 -0.96 10.61
C GLY A 373 -7.99 -2.14 9.79
N GLY A 374 -8.83 -1.87 8.79
CA GLY A 374 -9.46 -2.95 8.01
C GLY A 374 -8.55 -3.57 6.95
N ILE A 375 -7.73 -2.73 6.31
CA ILE A 375 -6.84 -3.12 5.22
C ILE A 375 -5.42 -3.21 5.79
N SER A 376 -4.82 -4.41 5.73
CA SER A 376 -3.49 -4.66 6.31
C SER A 376 -2.40 -3.73 5.76
N GLY A 377 -2.41 -3.45 4.46
CA GLY A 377 -1.47 -2.54 3.79
C GLY A 377 -1.53 -1.12 4.36
N ASP A 378 -2.70 -0.49 4.32
CA ASP A 378 -2.90 0.87 4.82
C ASP A 378 -2.63 1.00 6.31
N TRP A 379 -3.00 -0.03 7.08
CA TRP A 379 -2.70 -0.09 8.52
C TRP A 379 -1.20 -0.09 8.79
N LYS A 380 -0.44 -0.96 8.09
CA LYS A 380 1.03 -1.01 8.20
C LYS A 380 1.67 0.32 7.76
N TRP A 381 1.13 0.96 6.72
CA TRP A 381 1.60 2.27 6.28
C TRP A 381 1.37 3.34 7.35
N SER A 382 0.17 3.40 7.95
CA SER A 382 -0.13 4.34 9.03
C SER A 382 0.76 4.15 10.25
N LEU A 383 1.01 2.90 10.67
CA LEU A 383 1.90 2.62 11.80
C LEU A 383 3.30 3.19 11.57
N ARG A 384 3.88 2.93 10.39
CA ARG A 384 5.24 3.40 10.06
C ARG A 384 5.36 4.91 10.09
N ASN A 385 4.35 5.63 9.64
CA ASN A 385 4.42 7.09 9.49
C ASN A 385 3.97 7.85 10.74
N ARG A 386 3.31 7.19 11.69
CA ARG A 386 2.67 7.87 12.83
C ARG A 386 3.19 7.42 14.19
N LEU A 387 3.81 6.25 14.30
CA LEU A 387 4.40 5.83 15.56
C LEU A 387 5.53 6.77 15.97
N VAL A 388 5.40 7.31 17.18
CA VAL A 388 6.44 8.14 17.79
C VAL A 388 7.32 7.25 18.66
N PRO A 389 8.65 7.22 18.45
CA PRO A 389 9.57 6.49 19.30
C PRO A 389 9.42 6.89 20.76
N GLY A 390 9.42 5.91 21.66
CA GLY A 390 9.26 6.12 23.09
C GLY A 390 7.85 6.51 23.55
N ALA A 391 6.86 6.77 22.67
CA ALA A 391 5.49 7.13 23.08
C ALA A 391 4.63 5.93 23.53
N GLN A 392 5.11 4.71 23.30
CA GLN A 392 4.49 3.49 23.79
C GLN A 392 5.55 2.46 24.19
N THR A 393 5.27 1.65 25.22
CA THR A 393 6.11 0.50 25.55
C THR A 393 5.73 -0.72 24.70
N TYR A 394 4.43 -0.95 24.52
CA TYR A 394 3.90 -2.08 23.77
C TYR A 394 3.04 -1.65 22.58
N LEU A 395 3.09 -2.41 21.49
CA LEU A 395 2.29 -2.20 20.30
C LEU A 395 1.63 -3.51 19.85
N GLY A 396 0.32 -3.48 19.65
CA GLY A 396 -0.42 -4.64 19.14
C GLY A 396 0.01 -5.03 17.73
N ASP A 397 0.22 -6.32 17.50
CA ASP A 397 0.56 -6.87 16.19
C ASP A 397 -0.67 -7.06 15.27
N GLU A 398 -0.47 -7.76 14.17
CA GLU A 398 -1.53 -8.00 13.18
C GLU A 398 -2.70 -8.84 13.72
N SER A 399 -2.50 -9.63 14.79
CA SER A 399 -3.56 -10.40 15.45
C SER A 399 -4.58 -9.50 16.17
N LEU A 400 -4.14 -8.31 16.61
CA LEU A 400 -4.96 -7.32 17.32
C LEU A 400 -5.53 -6.22 16.40
N ARG A 401 -5.23 -6.27 15.10
CA ARG A 401 -5.54 -5.22 14.12
C ARG A 401 -7.03 -4.98 13.92
N TRP A 402 -7.87 -6.02 13.94
CA TRP A 402 -9.30 -5.88 13.64
C TRP A 402 -10.15 -6.87 14.43
N PRO A 403 -10.33 -6.65 15.76
CA PRO A 403 -10.91 -7.65 16.66
C PRO A 403 -12.23 -8.26 16.19
N VAL A 404 -13.21 -7.43 15.83
CA VAL A 404 -14.55 -7.91 15.43
C VAL A 404 -14.48 -8.82 14.19
N ARG A 405 -13.64 -8.48 13.21
CA ARG A 405 -13.54 -9.22 11.94
C ARG A 405 -12.56 -10.39 11.99
N ASN A 406 -11.40 -10.22 12.62
CA ASN A 406 -10.33 -11.21 12.61
C ASN A 406 -10.45 -12.22 13.76
N ILE A 407 -10.83 -11.76 14.95
CA ILE A 407 -10.95 -12.59 16.15
C ILE A 407 -12.37 -13.14 16.25
N GLY A 408 -13.36 -12.24 16.18
CA GLY A 408 -14.78 -12.62 16.23
C GLY A 408 -15.29 -13.33 14.98
N ARG A 409 -14.56 -13.22 13.85
CA ARG A 409 -14.96 -13.73 12.53
C ARG A 409 -16.38 -13.29 12.11
N LEU A 410 -16.83 -12.14 12.61
CA LEU A 410 -18.13 -11.58 12.25
C LEU A 410 -18.02 -10.95 10.86
N GLY A 411 -18.69 -11.54 9.88
CA GLY A 411 -18.77 -11.03 8.51
C GLY A 411 -19.69 -9.81 8.39
N THR A 412 -19.74 -9.23 7.20
CA THR A 412 -20.61 -8.07 6.89
C THR A 412 -22.09 -8.42 6.88
N ASP A 413 -22.42 -9.71 6.83
CA ASP A 413 -23.75 -10.29 6.96
C ASP A 413 -24.25 -10.23 8.41
N ALA A 414 -23.39 -10.53 9.39
CA ALA A 414 -23.73 -10.47 10.82
C ALA A 414 -23.58 -9.07 11.43
N TRP A 415 -22.71 -8.24 10.84
CA TRP A 415 -22.50 -6.85 11.26
C TRP A 415 -22.17 -6.01 10.04
N SER A 416 -23.14 -5.29 9.48
CA SER A 416 -23.01 -4.53 8.22
C SER A 416 -22.10 -3.31 8.36
N GLY A 417 -22.19 -2.59 9.48
CA GLY A 417 -21.41 -1.38 9.72
C GLY A 417 -19.90 -1.62 9.85
N ILE A 418 -19.08 -0.57 9.67
CA ILE A 418 -17.68 -0.62 10.10
C ILE A 418 -17.68 -0.46 11.62
N PRO A 419 -17.14 -1.41 12.42
CA PRO A 419 -17.08 -1.27 13.87
C PRO A 419 -16.28 -0.05 14.31
N THR A 420 -16.77 0.71 15.31
CA THR A 420 -16.02 1.84 15.88
C THR A 420 -14.75 1.38 16.60
N THR A 421 -13.83 2.31 16.86
CA THR A 421 -12.66 2.02 17.71
C THR A 421 -13.08 1.57 19.10
N GLY A 422 -14.11 2.20 19.66
CA GLY A 422 -14.69 1.84 20.96
C GLY A 422 -15.21 0.41 20.96
N PHE A 423 -15.99 0.05 19.94
CA PHE A 423 -16.57 -1.28 19.84
C PHE A 423 -15.54 -2.38 19.55
N ASN A 424 -14.52 -2.14 18.70
CA ASN A 424 -13.43 -3.10 18.52
C ASN A 424 -12.69 -3.39 19.83
N MET A 425 -12.42 -2.36 20.62
CA MET A 425 -11.76 -2.51 21.91
C MET A 425 -12.66 -3.25 22.90
N LEU A 426 -13.93 -2.87 22.96
CA LEU A 426 -14.89 -3.50 23.85
C LEU A 426 -15.07 -5.00 23.52
N PHE A 427 -15.28 -5.31 22.24
CA PHE A 427 -15.38 -6.68 21.74
C PHE A 427 -14.14 -7.49 22.11
N LEU A 428 -12.94 -6.92 21.95
CA LEU A 428 -11.69 -7.59 22.30
C LEU A 428 -11.63 -7.93 23.80
N LEU A 429 -12.01 -7.00 24.67
CA LEU A 429 -11.98 -7.21 26.13
C LEU A 429 -13.05 -8.20 26.60
N ASP A 430 -14.23 -8.15 26.00
CA ASP A 430 -15.29 -9.12 26.25
C ASP A 430 -14.87 -10.52 25.81
N PHE A 431 -14.35 -10.65 24.58
CA PHE A 431 -13.86 -11.91 24.02
C PHE A 431 -12.74 -12.55 24.85
N LEU A 432 -11.82 -11.74 25.37
CA LEU A 432 -10.70 -12.26 26.17
C LEU A 432 -11.15 -12.74 27.55
N ASP A 433 -12.20 -12.13 28.11
CA ASP A 433 -12.84 -12.51 29.38
C ASP A 433 -11.86 -12.83 30.52
N VAL A 434 -10.91 -11.92 30.76
CA VAL A 434 -9.90 -12.07 31.82
C VAL A 434 -9.89 -10.95 32.85
N SER A 435 -10.71 -9.92 32.65
CA SER A 435 -10.78 -8.75 33.53
C SER A 435 -12.01 -8.87 34.42
N PRO A 436 -11.84 -8.92 35.76
CA PRO A 436 -12.96 -9.11 36.68
C PRO A 436 -13.89 -7.90 36.74
N LYS A 437 -13.42 -6.73 36.30
CA LYS A 437 -14.20 -5.51 36.25
C LYS A 437 -14.02 -4.80 34.91
N LEU A 438 -15.11 -4.52 34.21
CA LEU A 438 -15.10 -3.83 32.91
C LEU A 438 -16.21 -2.77 32.85
N ASP A 439 -15.81 -1.50 32.95
CA ASP A 439 -16.74 -0.37 33.00
C ASP A 439 -16.55 0.57 31.79
N LEU A 440 -17.67 1.02 31.24
CA LEU A 440 -17.77 2.02 30.20
C LEU A 440 -18.20 3.34 30.85
N ILE A 441 -17.33 4.35 30.81
CA ILE A 441 -17.56 5.65 31.45
C ILE A 441 -17.95 6.69 30.39
N GLY A 442 -19.15 7.27 30.55
CA GLY A 442 -19.71 8.31 29.71
C GLY A 442 -20.14 7.87 28.31
N PHE A 443 -20.37 6.57 28.10
CA PHE A 443 -20.87 6.04 26.84
C PHE A 443 -22.36 6.37 26.67
N ASP A 444 -22.63 7.48 26.01
CA ASP A 444 -23.97 7.94 25.64
C ASP A 444 -24.17 7.96 24.12
N PHE A 445 -23.31 7.26 23.38
CA PHE A 445 -23.37 7.12 21.92
C PHE A 445 -23.47 8.47 21.18
N TYR A 446 -22.78 9.48 21.72
CA TYR A 446 -22.71 10.85 21.22
C TYR A 446 -23.98 11.69 21.38
N GLU A 447 -24.94 11.28 22.21
CA GLU A 447 -26.12 12.08 22.55
C GLU A 447 -25.73 13.45 23.15
N SER A 448 -24.67 13.52 23.97
CA SER A 448 -24.14 14.79 24.52
C SER A 448 -23.11 15.50 23.63
N GLY A 449 -22.90 15.03 22.41
CA GLY A 449 -21.84 15.53 21.53
C GLY A 449 -20.44 15.03 21.92
N ALA A 450 -19.41 15.56 21.24
CA ALA A 450 -18.03 15.09 21.40
C ALA A 450 -17.23 15.93 22.41
N TYR A 451 -16.38 15.27 23.20
CA TYR A 451 -15.35 15.89 24.03
C TYR A 451 -13.97 15.37 23.62
N ARG A 452 -13.24 16.18 22.83
CA ARG A 452 -12.00 15.80 22.16
C ARG A 452 -10.97 16.94 22.25
N VAL A 453 -9.74 16.67 21.81
CA VAL A 453 -8.76 17.76 21.58
C VAL A 453 -9.31 18.79 20.58
N PRO A 454 -8.98 20.09 20.71
CA PRO A 454 -9.57 21.16 19.91
C PRO A 454 -9.51 20.92 18.39
N GLU A 455 -8.40 20.37 17.90
CA GLU A 455 -8.15 20.10 16.49
C GLU A 455 -9.12 19.05 15.92
N ALA A 456 -9.61 18.14 16.79
CA ALA A 456 -10.50 17.06 16.41
C ALA A 456 -11.99 17.39 16.60
N MET A 457 -12.33 18.56 17.17
CA MET A 457 -13.73 19.00 17.34
C MET A 457 -14.41 19.30 16.00
N LYS A 458 -13.62 19.61 14.96
CA LYS A 458 -14.12 19.85 13.59
C LYS A 458 -14.48 18.57 12.84
N LEU A 459 -14.12 17.40 13.37
CA LEU A 459 -14.39 16.11 12.72
C LEU A 459 -15.82 15.66 13.01
N ALA A 460 -16.62 15.56 11.95
CA ALA A 460 -17.95 14.98 12.01
C ALA A 460 -17.92 13.57 12.61
N ILE A 461 -18.93 13.24 13.42
CA ILE A 461 -19.20 11.86 13.81
C ILE A 461 -19.68 11.16 12.54
N THR A 462 -18.96 10.13 12.10
CA THR A 462 -19.17 9.54 10.78
C THR A 462 -20.38 8.60 10.82
N SER A 463 -21.27 8.70 9.83
CA SER A 463 -22.46 7.83 9.71
C SER A 463 -22.16 6.42 9.19
N VAL A 464 -20.90 6.13 8.85
CA VAL A 464 -20.46 4.79 8.38
C VAL A 464 -20.42 3.74 9.51
N HIS A 465 -20.62 4.17 10.76
CA HIS A 465 -20.71 3.34 11.93
C HIS A 465 -22.17 3.11 12.32
N GLU A 466 -22.52 1.88 12.69
CA GLU A 466 -23.83 1.53 13.24
C GLU A 466 -23.84 1.66 14.77
N TYR A 467 -23.94 2.90 15.27
CA TYR A 467 -23.97 3.15 16.71
C TYR A 467 -25.14 2.49 17.44
N THR A 468 -26.27 2.26 16.75
CA THR A 468 -27.44 1.58 17.31
C THR A 468 -27.13 0.12 17.64
N SER A 469 -26.56 -0.63 16.68
CA SER A 469 -26.17 -2.03 16.88
C SER A 469 -25.11 -2.16 17.99
N GLU A 470 -24.14 -1.23 18.04
CA GLU A 470 -23.15 -1.19 19.12
C GLU A 470 -23.80 -0.94 20.50
N LYS A 471 -24.77 -0.03 20.58
CA LYS A 471 -25.53 0.26 21.80
C LYS A 471 -26.33 -0.94 22.27
N GLU A 472 -27.05 -1.61 21.37
CA GLU A 472 -27.81 -2.81 21.71
C GLU A 472 -26.91 -3.93 22.24
N TRP A 473 -25.76 -4.16 21.59
CA TRP A 473 -24.79 -5.17 22.04
C TRP A 473 -24.25 -4.88 23.45
N VAL A 474 -23.96 -3.60 23.74
CA VAL A 474 -23.50 -3.15 25.07
C VAL A 474 -24.59 -3.37 26.11
N MET A 475 -25.81 -2.92 25.83
CA MET A 475 -26.91 -2.98 26.80
C MET A 475 -27.34 -4.41 27.10
N GLN A 476 -27.22 -5.34 26.15
CA GLN A 476 -27.46 -6.77 26.39
C GLN A 476 -26.47 -7.41 27.37
N ARG A 477 -25.28 -6.82 27.55
CA ARG A 477 -24.23 -7.32 28.45
C ARG A 477 -24.10 -6.51 29.73
N ALA A 478 -24.85 -5.43 29.87
CA ALA A 478 -24.78 -4.58 31.04
C ALA A 478 -25.35 -5.29 32.27
N GLN A 479 -24.55 -5.39 33.34
CA GLN A 479 -24.99 -5.86 34.65
C GLN A 479 -25.55 -4.72 35.50
N SER A 480 -25.02 -3.51 35.33
CA SER A 480 -25.59 -2.31 35.95
C SER A 480 -25.38 -1.08 35.07
N VAL A 481 -26.31 -0.14 35.14
CA VAL A 481 -26.30 1.09 34.37
C VAL A 481 -26.64 2.25 35.29
N THR A 482 -25.78 3.26 35.32
CA THR A 482 -26.03 4.57 35.91
C THR A 482 -25.92 5.64 34.83
N ASP A 483 -26.17 6.90 35.20
CA ASP A 483 -26.05 8.02 34.26
C ASP A 483 -24.63 8.18 33.66
N MET A 484 -23.59 7.71 34.35
CA MET A 484 -22.19 7.88 33.94
C MET A 484 -21.46 6.57 33.65
N ARG A 485 -21.95 5.43 34.16
CA ARG A 485 -21.27 4.13 34.08
C ARG A 485 -22.21 3.06 33.55
N ILE A 486 -21.74 2.32 32.55
CA ILE A 486 -22.30 1.02 32.18
C ILE A 486 -21.27 -0.03 32.60
N SER A 487 -21.65 -0.89 33.55
CA SER A 487 -20.79 -1.98 34.04
C SER A 487 -21.19 -3.28 33.37
N LEU A 488 -20.22 -3.99 32.78
CA LEU A 488 -20.46 -5.27 32.11
C LEU A 488 -20.15 -6.48 32.99
N ARG A 489 -19.30 -6.29 34.01
CA ARG A 489 -18.98 -7.21 35.11
C ARG A 489 -18.14 -6.50 36.15
#